data_AF-A0A7Y0SQF1-F1
#
_entry.id   AF-A0A7Y0SQF1-F1
#
_cell.length_a   1.000
_cell.length_b   1.000
_cell.length_c   1.000
_cell.angle_alpha   90.00
_cell.angle_beta   90.00
_cell.angle_gamma   90.00
#
_symmetry.space_group_name_H-M   'P 1'
#
loop_
_entity.id
_entity.type
_entity.pdbx_description
1 polymer ?
#
loop_
_entity_poly.entity_id
_entity_poly.type
_entity_poly.pdbx_seq_one_letter_code
_entity_poly.pdbx_strand_id
1 'polypeptide(L)'
;HAATLQFEGTSTRFDGQSLRLDVKAQGSATVLKSSSATVQAGGTWTSDAIDMSHQTNGTYTVMVTGTNSEGIEVSESQSFTLAQSLPTLTNVTFTPEHQAIGQSVT
;
A
#
# COMPACT_ATOMS: atom_id res chain seq x y z
N HIS A 1 12.18 -7.64 -0.52
CA HIS A 1 11.79 -6.69 -1.57
C HIS A 1 10.73 -5.76 -1.00
N ALA A 2 10.88 -4.45 -1.15
CA ALA A 2 9.81 -3.52 -0.81
C ALA A 2 8.76 -3.52 -1.94
N ALA A 3 7.49 -3.72 -1.61
CA ALA A 3 6.40 -3.55 -2.56
C ALA A 3 5.94 -2.09 -2.53
N THR A 4 6.32 -1.33 -3.56
CA THR A 4 5.80 0.02 -3.79
C THR A 4 4.77 -0.03 -4.90
N LEU A 5 3.58 0.51 -4.67
CA LEU A 5 2.47 0.51 -5.62
C LEU A 5 2.12 1.94 -6.05
N GLN A 6 1.61 2.08 -7.27
CA GLN A 6 0.93 3.27 -7.74
C GLN A 6 -0.41 2.86 -8.36
N PHE A 7 -1.40 3.73 -8.22
CA PHE A 7 -2.72 3.54 -8.81
C PHE A 7 -2.93 4.61 -9.87
N GLU A 8 -3.51 4.21 -10.99
CA GLU A 8 -3.79 5.08 -12.12
C GLU A 8 -5.24 4.91 -12.55
N GLY A 9 -5.80 5.96 -13.14
CA GLY A 9 -7.17 5.92 -13.61
C GLY A 9 -7.55 7.17 -14.38
N THR A 10 -8.85 7.24 -14.68
CA THR A 10 -9.48 8.36 -15.36
C THR A 10 -10.68 8.85 -14.58
N SER A 11 -10.98 10.14 -14.67
CA SER A 11 -12.17 10.75 -14.11
C SER A 11 -12.76 11.76 -15.10
N THR A 12 -14.06 12.01 -14.98
CA THR A 12 -14.77 13.01 -15.79
C THR A 12 -15.27 14.12 -14.90
N ARG A 13 -15.24 15.37 -15.39
CA ARG A 13 -15.61 16.58 -14.61
C ARG A 13 -14.70 16.86 -13.42
N PHE A 14 -13.48 16.34 -13.47
CA PHE A 14 -12.37 16.72 -12.62
C PHE A 14 -11.30 17.34 -13.52
N ASP A 15 -10.78 18.49 -13.12
CA ASP A 15 -9.74 19.25 -13.80
C ASP A 15 -8.90 19.98 -12.73
N GLY A 16 -7.79 19.36 -12.34
CA GLY A 16 -6.88 19.88 -11.30
C GLY A 16 -7.27 19.59 -9.85
N GLN A 17 -8.42 18.96 -9.56
CA GLN A 17 -8.77 18.60 -8.18
C GLN A 17 -7.98 17.38 -7.69
N SER A 18 -7.77 17.33 -6.38
CA SER A 18 -7.10 16.22 -5.71
C SER A 18 -8.03 15.05 -5.44
N LEU A 19 -7.49 13.84 -5.55
CA LEU A 19 -8.10 12.60 -5.13
C LEU A 19 -7.38 12.09 -3.88
N ARG A 20 -8.14 11.52 -2.96
CA ARG A 20 -7.65 10.81 -1.78
C ARG A 20 -7.80 9.31 -2.01
N LEU A 21 -6.74 8.56 -1.81
CA LEU A 21 -6.72 7.11 -1.92
C LEU A 21 -6.52 6.51 -0.53
N ASP A 22 -7.35 5.55 -0.16
CA ASP A 22 -7.23 4.75 1.06
C ASP A 22 -7.15 3.27 0.72
N VAL A 23 -6.10 2.61 1.20
CA VAL A 23 -5.92 1.17 1.08
C VAL A 23 -6.31 0.50 2.39
N LYS A 24 -7.17 -0.52 2.28
CA LYS A 24 -7.68 -1.32 3.40
C LYS A 24 -7.47 -2.81 3.10
N ALA A 25 -7.30 -3.63 4.13
CA ALA A 25 -7.43 -5.06 3.95
C ALA A 25 -8.87 -5.39 3.53
N GLN A 26 -9.07 -6.39 2.67
CA GLN A 26 -10.41 -6.75 2.20
C GLN A 26 -11.32 -7.11 3.39
N GLY A 27 -12.52 -6.52 3.42
CA GLY A 27 -13.48 -6.70 4.52
C GLY A 27 -13.16 -5.91 5.80
N SER A 28 -12.07 -5.14 5.84
CA SER A 28 -11.71 -4.26 6.96
C SER A 28 -12.16 -2.82 6.70
N ALA A 29 -12.64 -2.15 7.76
CA ALA A 29 -12.94 -0.72 7.71
C ALA A 29 -11.68 0.15 7.94
N THR A 30 -10.62 -0.41 8.52
CA THR A 30 -9.40 0.30 8.92
C THR A 30 -8.55 0.66 7.71
N VAL A 31 -8.22 1.94 7.58
CA VAL A 31 -7.23 2.45 6.61
C VAL A 31 -5.84 2.04 7.06
N LEU A 32 -5.11 1.34 6.19
CA LEU A 32 -3.74 0.87 6.44
C LEU A 32 -2.70 1.81 5.81
N LYS A 33 -3.02 2.34 4.63
CA LYS A 33 -2.21 3.30 3.89
C LYS A 33 -3.12 4.32 3.23
N SER A 34 -2.62 5.54 3.06
CA SER A 34 -3.28 6.60 2.32
C SER A 34 -2.30 7.20 1.32
N SER A 35 -2.84 7.74 0.22
CA SER A 35 -2.10 8.45 -0.81
C SER A 35 -2.98 9.52 -1.43
N SER A 36 -2.39 10.31 -2.32
CA SER A 36 -3.06 11.36 -3.09
C SER A 36 -2.77 11.20 -4.58
N ALA A 37 -3.64 11.79 -5.40
CA ALA A 37 -3.39 12.04 -6.81
C ALA A 37 -3.96 13.41 -7.17
N THR A 38 -3.48 14.03 -8.24
CA THR A 38 -4.13 15.20 -8.84
C THR A 38 -4.61 14.85 -10.23
N VAL A 39 -5.85 15.20 -10.53
CA VAL A 39 -6.42 14.98 -11.87
C VAL A 39 -5.81 15.97 -12.85
N GLN A 40 -5.19 15.46 -13.90
CA GLN A 40 -4.60 16.26 -14.97
C GLN A 40 -5.67 16.69 -15.97
N ALA A 41 -5.33 17.68 -16.81
CA ALA A 41 -6.16 18.04 -17.95
C ALA A 41 -6.42 16.80 -18.82
N GLY A 42 -7.69 16.53 -19.14
CA GLY A 42 -8.10 15.30 -19.84
C GLY A 42 -8.53 14.16 -18.91
N GLY A 43 -8.48 14.35 -17.59
CA GLY A 43 -9.10 13.44 -16.62
C GLY A 43 -8.20 12.30 -16.13
N THR A 44 -6.98 12.18 -16.65
CA THR A 44 -6.03 11.15 -16.20
C THR A 44 -5.42 11.51 -14.85
N TRP A 45 -5.11 10.50 -14.04
CA TRP A 45 -4.41 10.70 -12.77
C TRP A 45 -3.57 9.48 -12.43
N THR A 46 -2.51 9.73 -11.67
CA THR A 46 -1.64 8.71 -11.08
C THR A 46 -1.39 9.10 -9.64
N SER A 47 -1.50 8.15 -8.72
CA SER A 47 -1.26 8.40 -7.31
C SER A 47 0.22 8.53 -7.00
N ASP A 48 0.52 9.19 -5.88
CA ASP A 48 1.81 9.05 -5.23
C ASP A 48 2.07 7.58 -4.88
N ALA A 49 3.36 7.22 -4.85
CA ALA A 49 3.82 5.89 -4.53
C ALA A 49 3.43 5.48 -3.09
N ILE A 50 2.83 4.31 -2.96
CA ILE A 50 2.39 3.74 -1.68
C ILE A 50 3.33 2.60 -1.28
N ASP A 51 4.00 2.75 -0.13
CA ASP A 51 4.81 1.68 0.44
C ASP A 51 3.94 0.64 1.16
N MET A 52 3.88 -0.56 0.58
CA MET A 52 3.18 -1.75 1.08
C MET A 52 4.15 -2.81 1.63
N SER A 53 5.45 -2.51 1.74
CA SER A 53 6.48 -3.49 2.15
C SER A 53 6.23 -4.17 3.50
N HIS A 54 5.57 -3.48 4.43
CA HIS A 54 5.24 -4.00 5.76
C HIS A 54 3.84 -4.62 5.86
N GLN A 55 3.13 -4.77 4.74
CA GLN A 55 1.80 -5.36 4.70
C GLN A 55 1.91 -6.86 4.37
N THR A 56 1.08 -7.67 5.02
CA THR A 56 1.02 -9.12 4.76
C THR A 56 0.51 -9.39 3.35
N ASN A 57 0.94 -10.49 2.74
CA ASN A 57 0.34 -10.94 1.48
C ASN A 57 -1.16 -11.20 1.67
N GLY A 58 -1.98 -10.79 0.71
CA GLY A 58 -3.43 -10.93 0.81
C GLY A 58 -4.17 -10.01 -0.15
N THR A 59 -5.49 -9.98 -0.02
CA THR A 59 -6.37 -9.11 -0.81
C THR A 59 -6.63 -7.80 -0.08
N TYR A 60 -6.53 -6.72 -0.82
CA TYR A 60 -6.75 -5.35 -0.37
C TYR A 60 -7.80 -4.69 -1.24
N THR A 61 -8.39 -3.62 -0.73
CA THR A 61 -9.26 -2.71 -1.48
C THR A 61 -8.67 -1.31 -1.40
N VAL A 62 -8.51 -0.68 -2.55
CA VAL A 62 -8.25 0.76 -2.65
C VAL A 62 -9.58 1.48 -2.85
N MET A 63 -9.84 2.51 -2.06
CA MET A 63 -10.97 3.41 -2.21
C MET A 63 -10.43 4.78 -2.62
N VAL A 64 -10.96 5.33 -3.71
CA VAL A 64 -10.58 6.63 -4.25
C VAL A 64 -11.76 7.57 -4.06
N THR A 65 -11.54 8.67 -3.34
CA THR A 65 -12.54 9.70 -3.08
C THR A 65 -12.06 11.03 -3.65
N GLY A 66 -12.94 11.77 -4.31
CA GLY A 66 -12.62 13.09 -4.84
C GLY A 66 -13.84 13.99 -4.88
N THR A 67 -13.60 15.30 -4.76
CA THR A 67 -14.62 16.34 -4.86
C THR A 67 -14.29 17.24 -6.05
N ASN A 68 -15.23 17.44 -6.95
CA ASN A 68 -15.02 18.29 -8.12
C ASN A 68 -15.17 19.80 -7.79
N SER A 69 -14.96 20.67 -8.78
CA SER A 69 -15.10 22.14 -8.62
C SER A 69 -16.50 22.59 -8.19
N GLU A 70 -17.52 21.77 -8.46
CA GLU A 70 -18.91 22.03 -8.08
C GLU A 70 -19.23 21.59 -6.64
N GLY A 71 -18.23 21.08 -5.90
CA GLY A 71 -18.42 20.59 -4.53
C GLY A 71 -19.09 19.21 -4.45
N ILE A 72 -19.20 18.48 -5.56
CA ILE A 72 -19.79 17.14 -5.58
C ILE A 72 -18.70 16.11 -5.30
N GLU A 73 -18.88 15.34 -4.22
CA GLU A 73 -18.01 14.23 -3.84
C GLU A 73 -18.46 12.92 -4.50
N VAL A 74 -17.49 12.14 -4.97
CA VAL A 74 -17.67 10.78 -5.49
C VAL A 74 -16.60 9.87 -4.91
N SER A 75 -16.97 8.61 -4.69
CA SER A 75 -16.05 7.56 -4.27
C SER A 75 -16.22 6.31 -5.12
N GLU A 76 -15.10 5.68 -5.46
CA GLU A 76 -15.03 4.40 -6.17
C GLU A 76 -14.03 3.47 -5.50
N SER A 77 -14.17 2.16 -5.69
CA SER A 77 -13.25 1.20 -5.07
C SER A 77 -12.88 0.04 -5.98
N GLN A 78 -11.67 -0.49 -5.80
CA GLN A 78 -11.16 -1.63 -6.55
C GLN A 78 -10.36 -2.54 -5.64
N SER A 79 -10.56 -3.86 -5.78
CA SER A 79 -9.75 -4.86 -5.08
C SER A 79 -8.51 -5.26 -5.89
N PHE A 80 -7.42 -5.56 -5.17
CA PHE A 80 -6.16 -6.06 -5.72
C PHE A 80 -5.49 -7.05 -4.75
N THR A 81 -4.57 -7.88 -5.25
CA THR A 81 -3.80 -8.83 -4.42
C THR A 81 -2.37 -8.34 -4.26
N LEU A 82 -1.90 -8.27 -3.01
CA LEU A 82 -0.50 -8.04 -2.68
C LEU A 82 0.20 -9.39 -2.53
N ALA A 83 1.21 -9.63 -3.35
CA ALA A 83 2.06 -10.81 -3.27
C ALA A 83 3.53 -10.39 -3.20
N GLN A 84 4.16 -10.60 -2.04
CA GLN A 84 5.57 -10.33 -1.77
C GLN A 84 6.30 -11.65 -1.50
N SER A 85 7.57 -11.74 -1.91
CA SER A 85 8.42 -12.88 -1.55
C SER A 85 8.77 -12.78 -0.06
N LEU A 86 8.26 -13.72 0.77
CA LEU A 86 8.68 -13.81 2.17
C LEU A 86 10.15 -14.26 2.25
N PRO A 87 10.99 -13.65 3.11
CA PRO A 87 12.31 -14.22 3.40
C PRO A 87 12.16 -15.53 4.15
N THR A 88 12.91 -16.56 3.75
CA THR A 88 12.98 -17.85 4.43
C THR A 88 14.29 -17.96 5.22
N LEU A 89 14.21 -18.26 6.52
CA LEU A 89 15.37 -18.63 7.32
C LEU A 89 15.49 -20.16 7.32
N THR A 90 16.42 -20.71 6.55
CA THR A 90 16.54 -22.16 6.37
C THR A 90 17.32 -22.84 7.48
N ASN A 91 18.39 -22.23 7.99
CA ASN A 91 19.22 -22.80 9.04
C ASN A 91 19.86 -21.71 9.89
N VAL A 92 19.99 -21.99 11.19
CA VAL A 92 20.86 -21.26 12.11
C VAL A 92 21.78 -22.30 12.74
N THR A 93 23.09 -22.08 12.68
CA THR A 93 24.08 -22.97 13.31
C THR A 93 24.87 -22.17 14.34
N PHE A 94 24.86 -22.63 15.58
CA PHE A 94 25.71 -22.11 16.65
C PHE A 94 26.94 -23.00 16.76
N THR A 95 28.14 -22.41 16.71
CA THR A 95 29.40 -23.16 16.82
C THR A 95 30.33 -22.43 17.80
N PRO A 96 30.59 -22.99 19.00
CA PRO A 96 30.11 -24.28 19.53
C PRO A 96 28.61 -24.30 19.89
N GLU A 97 28.00 -25.49 19.93
CA GLU A 97 26.59 -25.70 20.36
C GLU A 97 26.35 -25.28 21.82
N HIS A 98 27.41 -25.18 22.61
CA HIS A 98 27.39 -24.70 23.99
C HIS A 98 28.55 -23.73 24.21
N GLN A 99 28.29 -22.60 24.87
CA GLN A 99 29.37 -21.75 25.33
C GLN A 99 30.17 -22.42 26.45
N ALA A 100 31.48 -22.19 26.47
CA ALA A 100 32.28 -22.50 27.65
C ALA A 100 31.71 -21.72 28.86
N ILE A 101 31.71 -22.35 30.04
CA ILE A 101 31.25 -21.73 31.29
C ILE A 101 31.95 -20.38 31.47
N GLY A 102 31.18 -19.29 31.53
CA GLY A 102 31.69 -17.93 31.78
C GLY A 102 31.82 -17.02 30.56
N GLN A 103 31.36 -17.42 29.37
CA GLN A 103 31.27 -16.54 28.20
C GLN A 103 29.85 -15.97 28.01
N SER A 104 29.74 -14.83 27.32
CA SER A 104 28.47 -14.25 26.88
C SER A 104 28.18 -14.63 25.43
N VAL A 105 26.92 -14.97 25.11
CA VAL A 105 26.46 -15.11 23.72
C VAL A 105 25.95 -13.74 23.25
N THR A 106 26.49 -13.23 22.15
CA THR A 106 25.90 -12.14 21.36
C THR A 106 25.54 -12.65 19.98
#